data_AF-V9Z473-F1
#
_entry.id   AF-V9Z473-F1
#
_cell.length_a   1.000
_cell.length_b   1.000
_cell.length_c   1.000
_cell.angle_alpha   90.00
_cell.angle_beta   90.00
_cell.angle_gamma   90.00
#
_symmetry.space_group_name_H-M   'P 1'
#
loop_
_entity.id
_entity.type
_entity.pdbx_description
1 polymer ?
#
loop_
_entity_poly.entity_id
_entity_poly.type
_entity_poly.pdbx_seq_one_letter_code
_entity_poly.pdbx_strand_id
1 'polypeptide(L)'
;MKGRRWLPFRMVREGHDRHRWAGPLAAVGLVSGGLLAVLGLPPVDLHGPPHYAGVMDPLCGATRGVHAAMLGDFGGAWRYNPLSLVLVLGAAGLLLREAAGRLRGRWLNFRVAHQWTAVVVGLALLAALEANQQAHADLLRSGPGSTPSAWLLLSITMPLGAAVVLLVLLLVRRADNAPHRPNTLSRSEGPHG
;
A
#
# COMPACT_ATOMS: atom_id res chain seq x y z
N MET A 1 -24.62 -14.40 -21.56
CA MET A 1 -24.43 -13.87 -20.19
C MET A 1 -23.82 -12.46 -20.27
N LYS A 2 -24.66 -11.41 -20.33
CA LYS A 2 -24.28 -9.99 -20.26
C LYS A 2 -24.44 -9.54 -18.81
N GLY A 3 -23.40 -9.63 -17.99
CA GLY A 3 -23.47 -9.19 -16.60
C GLY A 3 -22.08 -8.88 -16.06
N ARG A 4 -21.93 -7.71 -15.41
CA ARG A 4 -20.70 -7.08 -14.88
C ARG A 4 -20.00 -6.07 -15.80
N ARG A 5 -20.74 -5.08 -16.32
CA ARG A 5 -20.13 -3.85 -16.92
C ARG A 5 -19.79 -2.76 -15.90
N TRP A 6 -20.11 -2.94 -14.62
CA TRP A 6 -20.00 -1.89 -13.60
C TRP A 6 -18.82 -2.03 -12.63
N LEU A 7 -18.07 -3.13 -12.71
CA LEU A 7 -16.92 -3.29 -11.82
C LEU A 7 -15.78 -2.38 -12.31
N PRO A 8 -15.25 -1.48 -11.45
CA PRO A 8 -14.19 -0.56 -11.85
C PRO A 8 -12.91 -1.30 -12.25
N PHE A 9 -12.73 -2.52 -11.74
CA PHE A 9 -11.56 -3.35 -11.99
C PHE A 9 -11.94 -4.68 -12.66
N ARG A 10 -11.13 -5.08 -13.62
CA ARG A 10 -11.15 -6.41 -14.23
C ARG A 10 -9.87 -7.15 -13.88
N MET A 11 -10.03 -8.36 -13.38
CA MET A 11 -8.93 -9.28 -13.13
C MET A 11 -8.66 -10.09 -14.40
N VAL A 12 -7.40 -10.11 -14.84
CA VAL A 12 -6.96 -10.84 -16.05
C VAL A 12 -5.74 -11.67 -15.67
N ARG A 13 -5.70 -12.93 -16.12
CA ARG A 13 -4.55 -13.81 -15.91
C ARG A 13 -3.70 -13.80 -17.17
N GLU A 14 -2.44 -13.39 -17.06
CA GLU A 14 -1.54 -13.21 -18.20
C GLU A 14 -0.19 -13.93 -17.94
N GLY A 15 0.58 -14.19 -18.99
CA GLY A 15 1.91 -14.81 -18.88
C GLY A 15 2.99 -13.87 -18.36
N HIS A 16 2.71 -12.56 -18.33
CA HIS A 16 3.66 -11.54 -17.88
C HIS A 16 3.06 -10.69 -16.75
N ASP A 17 3.90 -10.27 -15.81
CA ASP A 17 3.50 -9.35 -14.76
C ASP A 17 3.47 -7.90 -15.29
N ARG A 18 2.33 -7.23 -15.18
CA ARG A 18 2.17 -5.79 -15.48
C ARG A 18 2.41 -4.88 -14.27
N HIS A 19 2.45 -5.46 -13.06
CA HIS A 19 2.52 -4.76 -11.79
C HIS A 19 3.77 -5.19 -11.00
N ARG A 20 4.90 -5.31 -11.70
CA ARG A 20 6.18 -5.79 -11.12
C ARG A 20 6.68 -4.94 -9.96
N TRP A 21 6.28 -3.67 -9.93
CA TRP A 21 6.57 -2.72 -8.85
C TRP A 21 5.78 -3.00 -7.57
N ALA A 22 4.63 -3.68 -7.67
CA ALA A 22 3.72 -3.86 -6.54
C ALA A 22 4.28 -4.80 -5.47
N GLY A 23 5.01 -5.85 -5.87
CA GLY A 23 5.66 -6.78 -4.95
C GLY A 23 6.72 -6.09 -4.06
N PRO A 24 7.73 -5.42 -4.64
CA PRO A 24 8.73 -4.66 -3.87
C PRO A 24 8.11 -3.58 -2.98
N LEU A 25 7.12 -2.83 -3.47
CA LEU A 25 6.46 -1.80 -2.69
C LEU A 25 5.69 -2.38 -1.49
N ALA A 26 4.98 -3.50 -1.70
CA ALA A 26 4.33 -4.23 -0.62
C ALA A 26 5.33 -4.76 0.41
N ALA A 27 6.47 -5.29 -0.03
CA ALA A 27 7.52 -5.76 0.86
C ALA A 27 8.08 -4.64 1.74
N VAL A 28 8.40 -3.49 1.14
CA VAL A 28 8.87 -2.31 1.89
C VAL A 28 7.83 -1.86 2.91
N GLY A 29 6.56 -1.71 2.49
CA GLY A 29 5.48 -1.31 3.39
C GLY A 29 5.27 -2.26 4.57
N LEU A 30 5.29 -3.57 4.32
CA LEU A 30 5.17 -4.58 5.37
C LEU A 30 6.37 -4.57 6.32
N VAL A 31 7.59 -4.45 5.80
CA VAL A 31 8.80 -4.34 6.63
C VAL A 31 8.74 -3.09 7.51
N SER A 32 8.37 -1.93 6.95
CA SER A 32 8.20 -0.70 7.73
C SER A 32 7.11 -0.84 8.81
N GLY A 33 5.97 -1.45 8.48
CA GLY A 33 4.92 -1.72 9.46
C GLY A 33 5.34 -2.70 10.55
N GLY A 34 6.09 -3.75 10.20
CA GLY A 34 6.66 -4.70 11.15
C GLY A 34 7.68 -4.05 12.08
N LEU A 35 8.53 -3.15 11.55
CA LEU A 35 9.45 -2.36 12.38
C LEU A 35 8.69 -1.48 13.38
N LEU A 36 7.60 -0.82 12.96
CA LEU A 36 6.74 -0.08 13.89
C LEU A 36 6.16 -0.98 14.97
N ALA A 37 5.72 -2.20 14.62
CA ALA A 37 5.15 -3.14 15.58
C ALA A 37 6.18 -3.64 16.62
N VAL A 38 7.45 -3.81 16.23
CA VAL A 38 8.52 -4.29 17.12
C VAL A 38 9.14 -3.17 17.94
N LEU A 39 9.41 -2.02 17.31
CA LEU A 39 10.10 -0.89 17.93
C LEU A 39 9.13 0.05 18.67
N GLY A 40 7.83 -0.11 18.45
CA GLY A 40 6.79 0.79 18.93
C GLY A 40 6.60 2.00 18.02
N LEU A 41 5.60 2.81 18.36
CA LEU A 41 5.28 4.03 17.64
C LEU A 41 6.26 5.14 18.03
N PRO A 42 6.80 5.90 17.07
CA PRO A 42 7.63 7.05 17.38
C PRO A 42 6.79 8.07 18.17
N PRO A 43 7.32 8.66 19.26
CA PRO A 43 6.61 9.64 20.08
C PRO A 43 6.60 11.02 19.40
N VAL A 44 6.21 11.05 18.12
CA VAL A 44 6.18 12.25 17.29
C VAL A 44 4.76 12.56 16.93
N ASP A 45 4.33 13.74 17.33
CA ASP A 45 3.10 14.32 16.85
C ASP A 45 3.34 14.90 15.44
N LEU A 46 2.86 14.20 14.41
CA LEU A 46 2.95 14.60 13.01
C LEU A 46 1.66 15.25 12.51
N HIS A 47 0.74 15.63 13.39
CA HIS A 47 -0.53 16.19 12.98
C HIS A 47 -0.40 17.63 12.50
N GLY A 48 -1.16 17.98 11.45
CA GLY A 48 -1.27 19.36 10.98
C GLY A 48 -2.12 20.23 11.91
N PRO A 49 -2.03 21.57 11.80
CA PRO A 49 -2.86 22.50 12.57
C PRO A 49 -4.37 22.18 12.61
N PRO A 50 -5.03 21.71 11.53
CA PRO A 50 -6.45 21.36 11.54
C PRO A 50 -6.82 20.28 12.57
N HIS A 51 -5.91 19.34 12.86
CA HIS A 51 -6.14 18.28 13.85
C HIS A 51 -6.44 18.83 15.24
N TYR A 52 -5.70 19.88 15.64
CA TYR A 52 -5.90 20.55 16.93
C TYR A 52 -7.17 21.42 16.96
N ALA A 53 -7.63 21.87 15.79
CA ALA A 53 -8.96 22.49 15.62
C ALA A 53 -10.09 21.46 15.59
N GLY A 54 -9.77 20.18 15.72
CA GLY A 54 -10.73 19.08 15.77
C GLY A 54 -11.12 18.51 14.41
N VAL A 55 -10.50 18.98 13.32
CA VAL A 55 -10.71 18.48 11.96
C VAL A 55 -9.76 17.30 11.72
N MET A 56 -10.32 16.11 11.53
CA MET A 56 -9.54 14.91 11.24
C MET A 56 -9.37 14.67 9.74
N ASP A 57 -8.13 14.50 9.30
CA ASP A 57 -7.82 14.08 7.93
C ASP A 57 -8.05 12.57 7.74
N PRO A 58 -8.26 12.08 6.49
CA PRO A 58 -8.55 10.66 6.23
C PRO A 58 -7.46 9.68 6.72
N LEU A 59 -6.23 10.15 6.86
CA LEU A 59 -5.08 9.35 7.33
C LEU A 59 -4.82 9.51 8.84
N CYS A 60 -5.65 10.25 9.58
CA CYS A 60 -5.56 10.30 11.03
C CYS A 60 -5.62 8.88 11.62
N GLY A 61 -4.76 8.62 12.60
CA GLY A 61 -4.64 7.30 13.20
C GLY A 61 -4.04 6.21 12.31
N ALA A 62 -3.63 6.48 11.06
CA ALA A 62 -3.17 5.44 10.14
C ALA A 62 -1.98 4.64 10.69
N THR A 63 -0.98 5.30 11.27
CA THR A 63 0.19 4.63 11.87
C THR A 63 -0.19 3.74 13.05
N ARG A 64 -1.08 4.21 13.93
CA ARG A 64 -1.66 3.41 15.04
C ARG A 64 -2.44 2.21 14.50
N GLY A 65 -3.20 2.41 13.42
CA GLY A 65 -3.96 1.37 12.74
C GLY A 65 -3.06 0.31 12.09
N VAL A 66 -1.95 0.71 11.46
CA VAL A 66 -0.97 -0.23 10.88
C VAL A 66 -0.30 -1.01 11.99
N HIS A 67 0.13 -0.35 13.06
CA HIS A 67 0.71 -1.00 14.24
C HIS A 67 -0.24 -2.05 14.83
N ALA A 68 -1.51 -1.69 15.06
CA ALA A 68 -2.53 -2.63 15.53
C ALA A 68 -2.74 -3.81 14.57
N ALA A 69 -2.85 -3.55 13.26
CA ALA A 69 -3.02 -4.59 12.25
C ALA A 69 -1.82 -5.56 12.19
N MET A 70 -0.60 -5.05 12.33
CA MET A 70 0.62 -5.87 12.36
C MET A 70 0.72 -6.75 13.61
N LEU A 71 0.16 -6.29 14.74
CA LEU A 71 0.03 -7.09 15.96
C LEU A 71 -1.16 -8.06 15.94
N GLY A 72 -1.95 -8.07 14.86
CA GLY A 72 -3.15 -8.90 14.74
C GLY A 72 -4.39 -8.34 15.44
N ASP A 73 -4.34 -7.14 16.02
CA ASP A 73 -5.51 -6.43 16.57
C ASP A 73 -6.27 -5.74 15.44
N PHE A 74 -7.04 -6.52 14.68
CA PHE A 74 -7.84 -5.99 13.57
C PHE A 74 -8.99 -5.10 14.03
N GLY A 75 -9.52 -5.34 15.23
CA GLY A 75 -10.57 -4.50 15.82
C GLY A 75 -10.04 -3.10 16.15
N GLY A 76 -8.87 -3.03 16.79
CA GLY A 76 -8.14 -1.78 17.02
C GLY A 76 -7.74 -1.12 15.70
N ALA A 77 -7.21 -1.88 14.74
CA ALA A 77 -6.86 -1.35 13.43
C ALA A 77 -8.04 -0.68 12.73
N TRP A 78 -9.21 -1.32 12.74
CA TRP A 78 -10.43 -0.77 12.15
C TRP A 78 -10.90 0.50 12.86
N ARG A 79 -10.87 0.51 14.21
CA ARG A 79 -11.25 1.69 15.00
C ARG A 79 -10.33 2.87 14.80
N TYR A 80 -9.01 2.63 14.69
CA TYR A 80 -8.05 3.69 14.41
C TYR A 80 -8.16 4.19 12.98
N ASN A 81 -8.05 3.29 12.00
CA ASN A 81 -8.17 3.64 10.60
C ASN A 81 -8.46 2.39 9.74
N PRO A 82 -9.68 2.24 9.19
CA PRO A 82 -10.03 1.10 8.32
C PRO A 82 -9.10 0.94 7.12
N LEU A 83 -8.55 2.05 6.58
CA LEU A 83 -7.62 2.00 5.46
C LEU A 83 -6.32 1.29 5.84
N SER A 84 -5.84 1.43 7.08
CA SER A 84 -4.62 0.75 7.53
C SER A 84 -4.76 -0.77 7.48
N LEU A 85 -5.93 -1.30 7.86
CA LEU A 85 -6.20 -2.74 7.75
C LEU A 85 -6.19 -3.19 6.29
N VAL A 86 -6.84 -2.42 5.40
CA VAL A 86 -6.85 -2.69 3.95
C VAL A 86 -5.43 -2.65 3.38
N LEU A 87 -4.58 -1.72 3.81
CA LEU A 87 -3.20 -1.60 3.36
C LEU A 87 -2.36 -2.80 3.78
N VAL A 88 -2.42 -3.21 5.04
CA VAL A 88 -1.65 -4.37 5.55
C VAL A 88 -2.08 -5.66 4.87
N LEU A 89 -3.40 -5.93 4.82
CA LEU A 89 -3.92 -7.13 4.15
C LEU A 89 -3.68 -7.11 2.64
N GLY A 90 -3.81 -5.93 2.02
CA GLY A 90 -3.53 -5.72 0.60
C GLY A 90 -2.06 -5.97 0.27
N ALA A 91 -1.13 -5.47 1.09
CA ALA A 91 0.30 -5.70 0.91
C ALA A 91 0.66 -7.18 1.08
N ALA A 92 0.10 -7.87 2.08
CA ALA A 92 0.25 -9.32 2.23
C ALA A 92 -0.29 -10.07 1.00
N GLY A 93 -1.47 -9.69 0.51
CA GLY A 93 -2.07 -10.22 -0.71
C GLY A 93 -1.21 -10.00 -1.96
N LEU A 94 -0.54 -8.85 -2.08
CA LEU A 94 0.39 -8.56 -3.18
C LEU A 94 1.63 -9.44 -3.13
N LEU A 95 2.18 -9.74 -1.94
CA LEU A 95 3.28 -10.70 -1.80
C LEU A 95 2.84 -12.13 -2.12
N LEU A 96 1.64 -12.53 -1.70
CA LEU A 96 1.08 -13.83 -2.07
C LEU A 96 0.86 -13.95 -3.59
N ARG A 97 0.36 -12.88 -4.22
CA ARG A 97 0.24 -12.77 -5.68
C ARG A 97 1.61 -12.91 -6.35
N GLU A 98 2.62 -12.22 -5.85
CA GLU A 98 4.00 -12.29 -6.36
C GLU A 98 4.55 -13.72 -6.28
N ALA A 99 4.42 -14.37 -5.12
CA ALA A 99 4.83 -15.75 -4.91
C ALA A 99 4.09 -16.70 -5.85
N ALA A 100 2.77 -16.59 -5.96
CA ALA A 100 1.97 -17.41 -6.87
C ALA A 100 2.34 -17.19 -8.35
N GLY A 101 2.64 -15.94 -8.74
CA GLY A 101 3.08 -15.59 -10.08
C GLY A 101 4.41 -16.25 -10.45
N ARG A 102 5.38 -16.20 -9.54
CA ARG A 102 6.69 -16.84 -9.71
C ARG A 102 6.60 -18.36 -9.75
N LEU A 103 5.81 -18.97 -8.87
CA LEU A 103 5.65 -20.43 -8.79
C LEU A 103 4.90 -21.02 -9.99
N ARG A 104 3.88 -20.31 -10.52
CA ARG A 104 2.98 -20.84 -11.55
C ARG A 104 3.27 -20.31 -12.96
N GLY A 105 4.23 -19.39 -13.10
CA GLY A 105 4.52 -18.70 -14.36
C GLY A 105 3.33 -17.92 -14.94
N ARG A 106 2.31 -17.62 -14.12
CA ARG A 106 1.06 -16.97 -14.53
C ARG A 106 0.71 -15.88 -13.53
N TRP A 107 0.55 -14.67 -14.03
CA TRP A 107 0.39 -13.46 -13.23
C TRP A 107 -1.05 -12.99 -13.22
N LEU A 108 -1.50 -12.53 -12.04
CA LEU A 108 -2.81 -11.94 -11.86
C LEU A 108 -2.71 -10.43 -12.03
N ASN A 109 -3.20 -9.88 -13.13
CA ASN A 109 -3.15 -8.46 -13.41
C ASN A 109 -4.52 -7.82 -13.19
N PHE A 110 -4.52 -6.63 -12.58
CA PHE A 110 -5.69 -5.79 -12.46
C PHE A 110 -5.66 -4.72 -13.56
N ARG A 111 -6.80 -4.53 -14.24
CA ARG A 111 -6.99 -3.45 -15.20
C ARG A 111 -8.18 -2.61 -14.76
N VAL A 112 -8.04 -1.30 -14.83
CA VAL A 112 -9.18 -0.38 -14.67
C VAL A 112 -10.05 -0.54 -15.91
N ALA A 113 -11.26 -1.06 -15.73
CA ALA A 113 -12.21 -1.26 -16.80
C ALA A 113 -13.04 0.00 -17.06
N HIS A 114 -13.36 0.76 -16.00
CA HIS A 114 -14.13 2.01 -16.06
C HIS A 114 -13.49 3.05 -15.13
N GLN A 115 -12.72 3.97 -15.69
CA GLN A 115 -11.99 4.99 -14.95
C GLN A 115 -12.91 5.89 -14.11
N TRP A 116 -14.03 6.33 -14.67
CA TRP A 116 -14.98 7.20 -13.96
C TRP A 116 -15.60 6.51 -12.76
N THR A 117 -16.01 5.24 -12.92
CA THR A 117 -16.53 4.45 -11.80
C THR A 117 -15.47 4.25 -10.72
N ALA A 118 -14.21 4.02 -11.11
CA ALA A 118 -13.11 3.90 -10.16
C ALA A 118 -12.88 5.20 -9.36
N VAL A 119 -12.92 6.35 -10.04
CA VAL A 119 -12.79 7.68 -9.42
C VAL A 119 -13.96 7.94 -8.47
N VAL A 120 -15.20 7.73 -8.91
CA VAL A 120 -16.40 7.97 -8.07
C VAL A 120 -16.38 7.07 -6.83
N VAL A 121 -16.06 5.79 -6.99
CA VAL A 121 -15.94 4.87 -5.85
C VAL A 121 -14.80 5.30 -4.92
N GLY A 122 -13.66 5.70 -5.48
CA GLY A 122 -12.52 6.19 -4.70
C GLY A 122 -12.87 7.43 -3.87
N LEU A 123 -13.54 8.42 -4.47
CA LEU A 123 -14.00 9.62 -3.79
C LEU A 123 -15.04 9.30 -2.71
N ALA A 124 -15.98 8.40 -3.00
CA ALA A 124 -16.98 7.96 -2.02
C ALA A 124 -16.34 7.26 -0.82
N LEU A 125 -15.34 6.39 -1.05
CA LEU A 125 -14.58 5.74 0.01
C LEU A 125 -13.74 6.73 0.82
N LEU A 126 -13.16 7.74 0.18
CA LEU A 126 -12.41 8.81 0.85
C LEU A 126 -13.33 9.63 1.76
N ALA A 127 -14.50 10.04 1.26
CA ALA A 127 -15.50 10.76 2.04
C ALA A 127 -16.05 9.91 3.20
N ALA A 128 -16.29 8.61 2.98
CA ALA A 128 -16.70 7.70 4.04
C ALA A 128 -15.60 7.53 5.10
N LEU A 129 -14.33 7.48 4.69
CA LEU A 129 -13.20 7.43 5.61
C LEU A 129 -13.11 8.71 6.42
N GLU A 130 -13.21 9.88 5.78
CA GLU A 130 -13.24 11.18 6.45
C GLU A 130 -14.38 11.25 7.47
N ALA A 131 -15.61 10.87 7.09
CA ALA A 131 -16.73 10.81 8.01
C ALA A 131 -16.48 9.88 9.20
N ASN A 132 -15.86 8.72 8.98
CA ASN A 132 -15.45 7.82 10.06
C ASN A 132 -14.40 8.47 10.98
N GLN A 133 -13.43 9.20 10.43
CA GLN A 133 -12.41 9.90 11.22
C GLN A 133 -13.03 11.01 12.07
N GLN A 134 -13.98 11.78 11.52
CA GLN A 134 -14.70 12.81 12.28
C GLN A 134 -15.55 12.20 13.40
N ALA A 135 -16.21 11.06 13.16
CA ALA A 135 -16.99 10.35 14.18
C ALA A 135 -16.14 9.80 15.34
N HIS A 136 -14.84 9.56 15.13
CA HIS A 136 -13.91 9.03 16.12
C HIS A 136 -12.88 10.07 16.58
N ALA A 137 -13.14 11.37 16.36
CA ALA A 137 -12.17 12.43 16.63
C ALA A 137 -11.64 12.42 18.06
N ASP A 138 -12.48 12.10 19.06
CA ASP A 138 -12.06 12.06 20.46
C ASP A 138 -11.03 10.94 20.74
N LEU A 139 -11.23 9.75 20.15
CA LEU A 139 -10.28 8.64 20.21
C LEU A 139 -8.96 8.96 19.49
N LEU A 140 -9.04 9.76 18.43
CA LEU A 140 -7.88 10.16 17.65
C LEU A 140 -7.08 11.26 18.34
N ARG A 141 -7.72 12.16 19.09
CA ARG A 141 -7.07 13.22 19.87
C ARG A 141 -6.41 12.72 21.16
N SER A 142 -6.90 11.63 21.76
CA SER A 142 -6.28 11.05 22.96
C SER A 142 -4.98 10.31 22.59
N GLY A 143 -3.87 11.06 22.52
CA GLY A 143 -2.50 10.54 22.37
C GLY A 143 -1.63 10.96 23.57
N PRO A 144 -0.50 10.26 23.82
CA PRO A 144 0.40 10.59 24.93
C PRO A 144 0.86 12.06 24.81
N GLY A 145 0.84 12.76 25.95
CA GLY A 145 0.85 14.22 26.03
C GLY A 145 1.96 14.94 25.26
N SER A 146 1.67 16.20 24.93
CA SER A 146 2.52 17.16 24.24
C SER A 146 3.95 17.22 24.80
N THR A 147 4.90 16.62 24.09
CA THR A 147 6.34 16.93 24.20
C THR A 147 6.74 17.93 23.11
N PRO A 148 7.73 18.81 23.35
CA PRO A 148 8.02 19.91 22.44
C PRO A 148 8.67 19.45 21.13
N SER A 149 8.00 19.80 20.04
CA SER A 149 8.52 20.12 18.72
C SER A 149 9.13 18.96 17.89
N ALA A 150 8.30 18.43 17.00
CA ALA A 150 8.61 17.52 15.90
C ALA A 150 9.74 17.99 14.95
N TRP A 151 10.24 19.22 15.09
CA TRP A 151 11.28 19.80 14.21
C TRP A 151 12.62 19.06 14.26
N LEU A 152 13.04 18.53 15.41
CA LEU A 152 14.29 17.75 15.52
C LEU A 152 14.16 16.35 14.90
N LEU A 153 12.96 15.75 14.94
CA LEU A 153 12.70 14.43 14.35
C LEU A 153 12.41 14.53 12.85
N LEU A 154 11.84 15.64 12.37
CA LEU A 154 11.72 15.96 10.93
C LEU A 154 13.05 15.87 10.18
N SER A 155 14.14 16.30 10.81
CA SER A 155 15.51 16.21 10.27
C SER A 155 16.00 14.78 10.04
N ILE A 156 15.47 13.81 10.79
CA ILE A 156 15.82 12.38 10.72
C ILE A 156 14.79 11.61 9.88
N THR A 157 13.50 11.94 10.00
CA THR A 157 12.43 11.27 9.25
C THR A 157 12.38 11.70 7.80
N MET A 158 12.80 12.92 7.44
CA MET A 158 12.90 13.35 6.04
C MET A 158 13.94 12.56 5.24
N PRO A 159 15.21 12.40 5.68
CA PRO A 159 16.17 11.59 4.94
C PRO A 159 15.80 10.11 4.95
N LEU A 160 15.16 9.59 6.01
CA LEU A 160 14.72 8.21 6.07
C LEU A 160 13.50 7.96 5.16
N GLY A 161 12.55 8.89 5.14
CA GLY A 161 11.44 8.91 4.19
C GLY A 161 11.91 9.07 2.75
N ALA A 162 12.86 9.96 2.49
CA ALA A 162 13.49 10.12 1.19
C ALA A 162 14.28 8.88 0.77
N ALA A 163 14.98 8.22 1.71
CA ALA A 163 15.69 6.97 1.45
C ALA A 163 14.72 5.82 1.15
N VAL A 164 13.60 5.72 1.85
CA VAL A 164 12.53 4.75 1.56
C VAL A 164 11.90 5.04 0.20
N VAL A 165 11.57 6.31 -0.10
CA VAL A 165 11.04 6.72 -1.41
C VAL A 165 12.07 6.42 -2.51
N LEU A 166 13.33 6.76 -2.32
CA LEU A 166 14.41 6.49 -3.26
C LEU A 166 14.60 4.98 -3.46
N LEU A 167 14.58 4.19 -2.37
CA LEU A 167 14.65 2.74 -2.43
C LEU A 167 13.46 2.17 -3.19
N VAL A 168 12.24 2.62 -2.92
CA VAL A 168 11.04 2.22 -3.65
C VAL A 168 11.17 2.59 -5.13
N LEU A 169 11.59 3.81 -5.46
CA LEU A 169 11.82 4.26 -6.84
C LEU A 169 12.90 3.43 -7.54
N LEU A 170 13.98 3.09 -6.85
CA LEU A 170 15.06 2.24 -7.37
C LEU A 170 14.57 0.80 -7.59
N LEU A 171 13.76 0.26 -6.67
CA LEU A 171 13.16 -1.06 -6.80
C LEU A 171 12.15 -1.11 -7.95
N VAL A 172 11.33 -0.07 -8.11
CA VAL A 172 10.39 0.10 -9.24
C VAL A 172 11.17 0.17 -10.55
N ARG A 173 12.16 1.06 -10.67
CA ARG A 173 12.98 1.21 -11.87
C ARG A 173 13.74 -0.08 -12.21
N ARG A 174 14.26 -0.79 -11.22
CA ARG A 174 14.94 -2.08 -11.43
C ARG A 174 13.97 -3.16 -11.92
N ALA A 175 12.74 -3.17 -11.42
CA ALA A 175 11.70 -4.10 -11.84
C ALA A 175 11.24 -3.84 -13.29
N ASP A 176 11.21 -2.58 -13.72
CA ASP A 176 10.89 -2.17 -15.10
C ASP A 176 12.04 -2.45 -16.08
N ASN A 177 13.29 -2.30 -15.63
CA ASN A 177 14.49 -2.50 -16.46
C ASN A 177 14.98 -3.96 -16.55
N ALA A 178 14.31 -4.93 -15.92
CA ALA A 178 14.70 -6.34 -16.01
C ALA A 178 14.57 -6.82 -17.47
N PRO A 179 15.68 -7.20 -18.15
CA PRO A 179 15.68 -7.45 -19.59
C PRO A 179 14.69 -8.54 -19.96
N HIS A 180 13.92 -8.30 -21.02
CA HIS A 180 13.14 -9.33 -21.70
C HIS A 180 14.12 -10.43 -22.10
N ARG A 181 14.09 -11.59 -21.43
CA ARG A 181 14.79 -12.78 -21.94
C ARG A 181 14.13 -13.10 -23.28
N PRO A 182 14.85 -12.96 -24.42
CA PRO A 182 14.32 -13.45 -25.68
C PRO A 182 14.12 -14.96 -25.51
N ASN A 183 12.95 -15.46 -25.88
CA ASN A 183 12.74 -16.90 -26.01
C ASN A 183 13.66 -17.42 -27.11
N THR A 184 14.89 -17.80 -26.76
CA THR A 184 15.77 -18.59 -27.61
C THR A 184 15.32 -20.05 -27.54
N LEU A 185 14.20 -20.36 -28.17
CA LEU A 185 13.80 -21.72 -28.50
C LEU A 185 13.09 -21.70 -29.86
N SER A 186 13.57 -22.54 -30.77
CA SER A 186 13.24 -22.68 -32.19
C SER A 186 14.04 -21.73 -33.09
N ARG A 187 15.04 -22.18 -33.86
CA ARG A 187 14.89 -23.18 -34.91
C ARG A 187 16.22 -23.92 -35.15
N SER A 188 16.31 -25.20 -34.77
CA SER A 188 17.21 -26.14 -35.45
C SER A 188 16.48 -26.64 -36.69
N GLU A 189 16.76 -26.04 -37.84
CA GLU A 189 16.52 -26.71 -39.11
C GLU A 189 17.79 -27.50 -39.47
N GLY A 190 17.61 -28.81 -39.60
CA GLY A 190 18.66 -29.77 -39.88
C GLY A 190 19.18 -29.69 -41.32
N PRO A 191 20.24 -30.46 -41.62
CA PRO A 191 20.85 -30.48 -42.93
C PRO A 191 20.03 -31.37 -43.88
N HIS A 192 19.60 -30.80 -45.00
CA HIS A 192 19.25 -31.58 -46.19
C HIS A 192 20.43 -31.47 -47.16
N GLY A 193 21.01 -32.63 -47.46
CA GLY A 193 22.01 -32.80 -48.51
C GLY A 193 21.41 -32.95 -49.90
#